data_AF-A0A9D5MTC8-F1
#
_entry.id   AF-A0A9D5MTC8-F1
#
_cell.length_a   1.000
_cell.length_b   1.000
_cell.length_c   1.000
_cell.angle_alpha   90.00
_cell.angle_beta   90.00
_cell.angle_gamma   90.00
#
_symmetry.space_group_name_H-M   'P 1'
#
loop_
_entity.id
_entity.type
_entity.pdbx_description
1 polymer ?
#
loop_
_entity_poly.entity_id
_entity_poly.type
_entity_poly.pdbx_seq_one_letter_code
_entity_poly.pdbx_strand_id
1 'polypeptide(L)'
;MIRTKPIQDMSSISELIMDQAFDSRVQRYRSSFLYRGIPNEEYHLRTSLQRNCKDKQKEVEKCILRNFTKYAATDDPQLKESLWRQMIIGQHHGLPTRLLDWTYSPLIGLHFATSGEDLFEMDKHNCVIWKIDIEELNKLLPMKYQEILNRENAFLFTMDMLEEVVSDVDQYDDELGKDSMVLIEPPSIDQRIINQYSYFSIIPNKIADIEKFLEDKTSNTVKYVINKELRWRVRDMLDHMNMNERIMYPGLDGLSTWLKRHYFVK
;
A
#
# COMPACT_ATOMS: atom_id res chain seq x y z
N MET A 1 -0.42 14.99 13.41
CA MET A 1 -1.88 14.90 13.61
C MET A 1 -2.54 14.61 12.28
N ILE A 2 -3.23 13.47 12.15
CA ILE A 2 -3.87 13.05 10.91
C ILE A 2 -5.05 13.97 10.61
N ARG A 3 -5.09 14.54 9.41
CA ARG A 3 -6.21 15.37 8.98
C ARG A 3 -7.31 14.46 8.44
N THR A 4 -8.49 14.46 9.08
CA THR A 4 -9.64 13.72 8.57
C THR A 4 -10.50 14.64 7.70
N LYS A 5 -10.69 14.30 6.41
CA LYS A 5 -11.53 15.07 5.47
C LYS A 5 -12.73 14.22 5.05
N PRO A 6 -13.98 14.58 5.44
CA PRO A 6 -15.16 13.88 4.93
C PRO A 6 -15.39 14.23 3.46
N ILE A 7 -15.81 13.25 2.66
CA ILE A 7 -16.21 13.39 1.26
C ILE A 7 -17.69 13.06 1.14
N GLN A 8 -18.48 14.07 0.81
CA GLN A 8 -19.95 14.01 0.74
C GLN A 8 -20.49 14.17 -0.69
N ASP A 9 -19.63 14.51 -1.66
CA ASP A 9 -20.01 14.72 -3.05
C ASP A 9 -18.90 14.29 -4.03
N MET A 10 -19.26 14.20 -5.33
CA MET A 10 -18.33 13.84 -6.41
C MET A 10 -17.33 14.94 -6.77
N SER A 11 -17.61 16.20 -6.42
CA SER A 11 -16.67 17.31 -6.64
C SER A 11 -15.44 17.16 -5.75
N SER A 12 -15.65 16.79 -4.49
CA SER A 12 -14.59 16.47 -3.53
C SER A 12 -13.76 15.24 -3.95
N ILE A 13 -14.37 14.25 -4.61
CA ILE A 13 -13.64 13.12 -5.22
C ILE A 13 -12.75 13.62 -6.38
N SER A 14 -13.27 14.54 -7.19
CA SER A 14 -12.51 15.12 -8.32
C SER A 14 -11.32 15.95 -7.83
N GLU A 15 -11.48 16.72 -6.75
CA GLU A 15 -10.37 17.41 -6.08
C GLU A 15 -9.27 16.43 -5.64
N LEU A 16 -9.64 15.31 -5.01
CA LEU A 16 -8.70 14.27 -4.59
C LEU A 16 -7.91 13.70 -5.77
N ILE A 17 -8.57 13.42 -6.89
CA ILE A 17 -7.94 12.82 -8.08
C ILE A 17 -7.00 13.81 -8.77
N MET A 18 -7.37 15.09 -8.79
CA MET A 18 -6.62 16.15 -9.48
C MET A 18 -5.53 16.79 -8.61
N ASP A 19 -5.39 16.37 -7.35
CA ASP A 19 -4.44 16.95 -6.40
C ASP A 19 -2.98 16.67 -6.82
N GLN A 20 -2.35 17.70 -7.38
CA GLN A 20 -0.96 17.67 -7.82
C GLN A 20 -0.30 19.03 -7.55
N ALA A 21 0.89 19.01 -6.95
CA ALA A 21 1.68 20.21 -6.75
C ALA A 21 2.55 20.51 -7.98
N PHE A 22 2.76 21.79 -8.27
CA PHE A 22 3.74 22.19 -9.29
C PHE A 22 5.15 22.06 -8.73
N ASP A 23 5.97 21.20 -9.35
CA ASP A 23 7.38 21.04 -9.00
C ASP A 23 8.24 21.97 -9.88
N SER A 24 8.82 22.98 -9.24
CA SER A 24 9.67 23.98 -9.89
C SER A 24 10.99 23.41 -10.41
N ARG A 25 11.48 22.29 -9.86
CA ARG A 25 12.74 21.66 -10.29
C ARG A 25 12.62 21.08 -11.70
N VAL A 26 11.45 20.54 -12.03
CA VAL A 26 11.17 19.88 -13.32
C VAL A 26 10.16 20.63 -14.19
N GLN A 27 9.61 21.76 -13.70
CA GLN A 27 8.62 22.59 -14.39
C GLN A 27 7.37 21.80 -14.81
N ARG A 28 6.92 20.87 -13.96
CA ARG A 28 5.78 19.98 -14.21
C ARG A 28 5.00 19.73 -12.92
N TYR A 29 3.75 19.28 -13.05
CA TYR A 29 2.96 18.82 -11.91
C TYR A 29 3.38 17.40 -11.52
N ARG A 30 3.60 17.20 -10.21
CA ARG A 30 3.99 15.94 -9.59
C ARG A 30 3.31 15.81 -8.22
N SER A 31 3.02 14.57 -7.86
CA SER A 31 2.51 14.21 -6.53
C SER A 31 3.57 13.36 -5.84
N SER A 32 3.99 13.76 -4.63
CA SER A 32 4.82 12.96 -3.73
C SER A 32 3.98 12.05 -2.82
N PHE A 33 2.68 11.91 -3.11
CA PHE A 33 1.76 11.20 -2.22
C PHE A 33 1.48 9.78 -2.68
N LEU A 34 1.35 8.88 -1.70
CA LEU A 34 0.83 7.53 -1.87
C LEU A 34 -0.56 7.41 -1.25
N TYR A 35 -1.36 6.52 -1.83
CA TYR A 35 -2.75 6.29 -1.46
C TYR A 35 -2.98 4.83 -1.04
N ARG A 36 -3.89 4.60 -0.09
CA ARG A 36 -4.37 3.26 0.26
C ARG A 36 -5.88 3.30 0.54
N GLY A 37 -6.63 2.51 -0.21
CA GLY A 37 -8.06 2.35 -0.02
C GLY A 37 -8.41 1.28 0.99
N ILE A 38 -9.39 1.56 1.86
CA ILE A 38 -9.95 0.60 2.81
C ILE A 38 -11.47 0.63 2.71
N PRO A 39 -12.14 -0.52 2.57
CA PRO A 39 -13.56 -0.59 2.31
C PRO A 39 -14.44 -0.47 3.55
N ASN A 40 -13.90 -0.14 4.71
CA ASN A 40 -14.70 0.12 5.90
C ASN A 40 -13.92 1.10 6.79
N GLU A 41 -14.58 2.15 7.28
CA GLU A 41 -13.94 3.15 8.15
C GLU A 41 -13.50 2.62 9.51
N GLU A 42 -14.11 1.51 9.96
CA GLU A 42 -13.77 0.80 11.19
C GLU A 42 -12.51 -0.08 11.04
N TYR A 43 -12.09 -0.35 9.81
CA TYR A 43 -10.86 -1.10 9.56
C TYR A 43 -9.64 -0.20 9.71
N HIS A 44 -8.69 -0.68 10.52
CA HIS A 44 -7.44 0.03 10.78
C HIS A 44 -6.31 -0.40 9.83
N LEU A 45 -5.32 0.46 9.67
CA LEU A 45 -4.06 0.13 8.98
C LEU A 45 -3.33 -0.97 9.75
N ARG A 46 -3.44 -2.21 9.26
CA ARG A 46 -2.75 -3.39 9.79
C ARG A 46 -2.20 -4.24 8.66
N THR A 47 -1.00 -4.79 8.86
CA THR A 47 -0.35 -5.71 7.93
C THR A 47 -1.03 -7.09 7.96
N SER A 48 -0.82 -7.89 6.92
CA SER A 48 -1.31 -9.29 6.90
C SER A 48 -0.67 -10.12 8.01
N LEU A 49 0.59 -9.86 8.35
CA LEU A 49 1.28 -10.48 9.49
C LEU A 49 0.62 -10.10 10.84
N GLN A 50 0.35 -8.82 11.09
CA GLN A 50 -0.31 -8.38 12.33
C GLN A 50 -1.71 -9.02 12.49
N ARG A 51 -2.48 -9.07 11.39
CA ARG A 51 -3.83 -9.66 11.40
C ARG A 51 -3.82 -11.16 11.68
N ASN A 52 -2.92 -11.90 11.05
CA ASN A 52 -2.93 -13.36 11.09
C ASN A 52 -2.14 -13.92 12.29
N CYS A 53 -1.04 -13.28 12.66
CA CYS A 53 -0.09 -13.79 13.64
C CYS A 53 -0.16 -13.12 15.01
N LYS A 54 -0.85 -11.97 15.11
CA LYS A 54 -1.11 -11.24 16.38
C LYS A 54 0.20 -11.04 17.17
N ASP A 55 0.18 -11.31 18.48
CA ASP A 55 1.31 -11.15 19.39
C ASP A 55 2.53 -12.03 19.04
N LYS A 56 2.33 -13.10 18.26
CA LYS A 56 3.41 -14.02 17.86
C LYS A 56 4.12 -13.61 16.58
N GLN A 57 3.76 -12.48 15.96
CA GLN A 57 4.32 -12.05 14.68
C GLN A 57 5.86 -12.14 14.60
N LYS A 58 6.56 -11.68 15.64
CA LYS A 58 8.03 -11.69 15.70
C LYS A 58 8.63 -13.10 15.70
N GLU A 59 7.96 -14.04 16.36
CA GLU A 59 8.42 -15.43 16.47
C GLU A 59 8.19 -16.20 15.17
N VAL A 60 7.05 -15.96 14.52
CA VAL A 60 6.61 -16.76 13.38
C VAL A 60 7.06 -16.23 12.03
N GLU A 61 7.33 -14.93 11.88
CA GLU A 61 7.68 -14.33 10.58
C GLU A 61 8.87 -15.01 9.92
N LYS A 62 9.98 -15.21 10.65
CA LYS A 62 11.15 -15.92 10.13
C LYS A 62 10.82 -17.36 9.73
N CYS A 63 9.93 -18.02 10.48
CA CYS A 63 9.47 -19.36 10.16
C CYS A 63 8.61 -19.39 8.89
N ILE A 64 7.72 -18.40 8.72
CA ILE A 64 6.85 -18.25 7.54
C ILE A 64 7.72 -18.03 6.31
N LEU A 65 8.64 -17.08 6.34
CA LEU A 65 9.54 -16.77 5.21
C LEU A 65 10.43 -17.97 4.88
N ARG A 66 11.06 -18.60 5.88
CA ARG A 66 11.88 -19.80 5.66
C ARG A 66 11.11 -20.94 5.02
N ASN A 67 9.89 -21.21 5.50
CA ASN A 67 9.06 -22.28 4.94
C ASN A 67 8.58 -21.95 3.53
N PHE A 68 8.15 -20.71 3.29
CA PHE A 68 7.78 -20.24 1.96
C PHE A 68 8.93 -20.44 0.96
N THR A 69 10.11 -19.92 1.29
CA THR A 69 11.32 -20.02 0.46
C THR A 69 11.72 -21.47 0.18
N LYS A 70 11.53 -22.39 1.15
CA LYS A 70 11.83 -23.82 0.94
C LYS A 70 11.07 -24.43 -0.23
N TYR A 71 9.80 -24.06 -0.44
CA TYR A 71 8.96 -24.61 -1.50
C TYR A 71 9.02 -23.75 -2.77
N ALA A 72 8.93 -22.42 -2.61
CA ALA A 72 8.89 -21.47 -3.71
C ALA A 72 10.23 -21.33 -4.45
N ALA A 73 11.36 -21.65 -3.81
CA ALA A 73 12.66 -21.57 -4.49
C ALA A 73 12.87 -22.59 -5.61
N THR A 74 11.95 -23.55 -5.78
CA THR A 74 11.93 -24.43 -6.95
C THR A 74 11.51 -23.66 -8.21
N ASP A 75 10.51 -22.79 -8.06
CA ASP A 75 9.97 -21.97 -9.13
C ASP A 75 10.80 -20.69 -9.33
N ASP A 76 11.34 -20.15 -8.23
CA ASP A 76 12.13 -18.93 -8.25
C ASP A 76 13.39 -19.02 -7.36
N PRO A 77 14.53 -19.49 -7.91
CA PRO A 77 15.76 -19.71 -7.16
C PRO A 77 16.32 -18.46 -6.48
N GLN A 78 16.10 -17.27 -7.04
CA GLN A 78 16.60 -15.99 -6.52
C GLN A 78 15.95 -15.62 -5.18
N LEU A 79 14.85 -16.27 -4.79
CA LEU A 79 14.27 -16.09 -3.45
C LEU A 79 15.28 -16.39 -2.35
N LYS A 80 16.24 -17.30 -2.55
CA LYS A 80 17.23 -17.63 -1.51
C LYS A 80 18.26 -16.51 -1.30
N GLU A 81 18.40 -15.60 -2.25
CA GLU A 81 19.46 -14.58 -2.26
C GLU A 81 19.05 -13.34 -1.48
N SER A 82 17.74 -13.05 -1.40
CA SER A 82 17.23 -11.82 -0.81
C SER A 82 16.00 -12.04 0.06
N LEU A 83 16.11 -11.64 1.32
CA LEU A 83 15.01 -11.60 2.28
C LEU A 83 13.87 -10.68 1.80
N TRP A 84 14.21 -9.50 1.26
CA TRP A 84 13.22 -8.53 0.79
C TRP A 84 12.44 -9.07 -0.39
N ARG A 85 13.13 -9.80 -1.30
CA ARG A 85 12.50 -10.52 -2.40
C ARG A 85 11.55 -11.60 -1.89
N GLN A 86 11.94 -12.38 -0.87
CA GLN A 86 11.04 -13.37 -0.24
C GLN A 86 9.76 -12.72 0.29
N MET A 87 9.87 -11.57 0.94
CA MET A 87 8.72 -10.85 1.49
C MET A 87 7.81 -10.29 0.39
N ILE A 88 8.38 -9.64 -0.64
CA ILE A 88 7.61 -9.02 -1.73
C ILE A 88 6.87 -10.10 -2.54
N ILE A 89 7.59 -11.14 -2.95
CA ILE A 89 7.02 -12.27 -3.71
C ILE A 89 5.99 -13.01 -2.86
N GLY A 90 6.30 -13.25 -1.58
CA GLY A 90 5.37 -13.85 -0.64
C GLY A 90 4.06 -13.05 -0.54
N GLN A 91 4.15 -11.74 -0.28
CA GLN A 91 2.99 -10.84 -0.20
C GLN A 91 2.15 -10.88 -1.47
N HIS A 92 2.80 -10.90 -2.65
CA HIS A 92 2.12 -11.00 -3.94
C HIS A 92 1.22 -12.25 -4.04
N HIS A 93 1.70 -13.38 -3.52
CA HIS A 93 0.96 -14.65 -3.44
C HIS A 93 0.10 -14.80 -2.17
N GLY A 94 -0.08 -13.74 -1.38
CA GLY A 94 -0.95 -13.73 -0.19
C GLY A 94 -0.31 -14.27 1.09
N LEU A 95 1.02 -14.42 1.13
CA LEU A 95 1.74 -14.76 2.35
C LEU A 95 1.55 -13.64 3.40
N PRO A 96 1.33 -13.97 4.68
CA PRO A 96 1.34 -12.97 5.74
C PRO A 96 2.72 -12.32 5.88
N THR A 97 2.82 -11.01 5.65
CA THR A 97 4.06 -10.25 5.78
C THR A 97 3.83 -8.93 6.51
N ARG A 98 4.91 -8.31 6.98
CA ARG A 98 4.90 -6.95 7.55
C ARG A 98 4.80 -5.84 6.49
N LEU A 99 4.61 -6.19 5.22
CA LEU A 99 4.39 -5.21 4.16
C LEU A 99 2.97 -4.67 4.25
N LEU A 100 2.83 -3.38 3.95
CA LEU A 100 1.55 -2.73 3.77
C LEU A 100 1.52 -2.08 2.39
N ASP A 101 0.48 -2.38 1.62
CA ASP A 101 0.35 -1.97 0.21
C ASP A 101 -0.10 -0.50 0.07
N TRP A 102 0.51 0.20 -0.87
CA TRP A 102 0.20 1.57 -1.25
C TRP A 102 0.18 1.68 -2.77
N THR A 103 -0.42 2.73 -3.30
CA THR A 103 -0.43 3.02 -4.74
C THR A 103 -0.20 4.51 -5.00
N TYR A 104 0.52 4.86 -6.07
CA TYR A 104 0.60 6.25 -6.50
C TYR A 104 -0.71 6.77 -7.09
N SER A 105 -1.60 5.88 -7.52
CA SER A 105 -2.83 6.26 -8.22
C SER A 105 -3.98 6.48 -7.24
N PRO A 106 -4.55 7.70 -7.13
CA PRO A 106 -5.74 7.93 -6.33
C PRO A 106 -6.94 7.12 -6.84
N LEU A 107 -6.99 6.80 -8.16
CA LEU A 107 -8.04 5.96 -8.75
C LEU A 107 -7.96 4.51 -8.28
N ILE A 108 -6.74 3.97 -8.15
CA ILE A 108 -6.53 2.62 -7.61
C ILE A 108 -6.85 2.61 -6.11
N GLY A 109 -6.48 3.66 -5.38
CA GLY A 109 -6.91 3.87 -4.00
C GLY A 109 -8.44 3.87 -3.85
N LEU A 110 -9.16 4.59 -4.72
CA LEU A 110 -10.62 4.59 -4.79
C LEU A 110 -11.19 3.22 -5.13
N HIS A 111 -10.57 2.49 -6.06
CA HIS A 111 -10.99 1.12 -6.39
C HIS A 111 -10.95 0.24 -5.14
N PHE A 112 -9.83 0.21 -4.41
CA PHE A 112 -9.70 -0.58 -3.19
C PHE A 112 -10.61 -0.11 -2.06
N ALA A 113 -10.84 1.20 -1.93
CA ALA A 113 -11.77 1.75 -0.95
C ALA A 113 -13.23 1.35 -1.25
N THR A 114 -13.57 1.11 -2.51
CA THR A 114 -14.94 0.79 -2.93
C THR A 114 -15.11 -0.68 -3.33
N SER A 115 -14.11 -1.52 -3.07
CA SER A 115 -14.11 -2.96 -3.36
C SER A 115 -13.83 -3.75 -2.08
N GLY A 116 -14.36 -4.96 -1.97
CA GLY A 116 -13.97 -5.89 -0.89
C GLY A 116 -14.98 -6.07 0.24
N GLU A 117 -16.11 -5.35 0.19
CA GLU A 117 -17.33 -5.76 0.89
C GLU A 117 -18.24 -6.55 -0.06
N ASP A 118 -19.18 -7.31 0.50
CA ASP A 118 -20.22 -7.94 -0.28
C ASP A 118 -21.03 -6.88 -1.05
N LEU A 119 -21.43 -7.18 -2.27
CA LEU A 119 -22.19 -6.25 -3.14
C LEU A 119 -23.48 -5.78 -2.47
N PHE A 120 -24.12 -6.63 -1.67
CA PHE A 120 -25.34 -6.28 -0.92
C PHE A 120 -25.06 -5.43 0.33
N GLU A 121 -23.80 -5.30 0.73
CA GLU A 121 -23.38 -4.55 1.92
C GLU A 121 -22.62 -3.27 1.58
N MET A 122 -22.45 -2.97 0.29
CA MET A 122 -21.67 -1.82 -0.16
C MET A 122 -22.20 -0.47 0.34
N ASP A 123 -23.47 -0.35 0.71
CA ASP A 123 -24.08 0.89 1.23
C ASP A 123 -24.17 0.93 2.77
N LYS A 124 -23.60 -0.06 3.48
CA LYS A 124 -23.68 -0.13 4.94
C LYS A 124 -22.67 0.76 5.65
N HIS A 125 -21.42 0.76 5.18
CA HIS A 125 -20.30 1.45 5.84
C HIS A 125 -19.70 2.54 4.95
N ASN A 126 -19.12 3.57 5.55
CA ASN A 126 -18.27 4.50 4.81
C ASN A 126 -16.97 3.80 4.40
N CYS A 127 -16.31 4.27 3.36
CA CYS A 127 -14.96 3.79 3.02
C CYS A 127 -13.92 4.89 3.21
N VAL A 128 -12.65 4.49 3.21
CA VAL A 128 -11.54 5.38 3.54
C VAL A 128 -10.47 5.33 2.46
N ILE A 129 -9.90 6.50 2.16
CA ILE A 129 -8.61 6.60 1.47
C ILE A 129 -7.62 7.27 2.40
N TRP A 130 -6.53 6.57 2.67
CA TRP A 130 -5.36 7.12 3.31
C TRP A 130 -4.47 7.77 2.25
N LYS A 131 -3.93 8.94 2.57
CA LYS A 131 -2.95 9.67 1.78
C LYS A 131 -1.74 9.96 2.67
N ILE A 132 -0.55 9.55 2.25
CA ILE A 132 0.72 9.77 2.97
C ILE A 132 1.73 10.47 2.06
N ASP A 133 2.63 11.26 2.64
CA ASP A 133 3.68 11.99 1.92
C ASP A 133 5.01 11.25 1.99
N ILE A 134 5.55 10.88 0.83
CA ILE A 134 6.80 10.13 0.72
C ILE A 134 7.97 10.97 1.22
N GLU A 135 8.01 12.25 0.87
CA GLU A 135 9.12 13.13 1.26
C GLU A 135 9.12 13.36 2.78
N GLU A 136 7.94 13.41 3.41
CA GLU A 136 7.82 13.53 4.87
C GLU A 136 8.34 12.26 5.57
N LEU A 137 7.93 11.08 5.10
CA LEU A 137 8.36 9.81 5.68
C LEU A 137 9.86 9.56 5.47
N ASN A 138 10.41 9.91 4.31
CA ASN A 138 11.84 9.73 4.03
C ASN A 138 12.72 10.60 4.95
N LYS A 139 12.25 11.78 5.38
CA LYS A 139 12.98 12.63 6.34
C LYS A 139 13.07 12.04 7.74
N LEU A 140 12.20 11.09 8.09
CA LEU A 140 12.21 10.40 9.38
C LEU A 140 13.25 9.27 9.42
N LEU A 141 13.71 8.79 8.26
CA LEU A 141 14.66 7.69 8.17
C LEU A 141 16.02 8.07 8.79
N PRO A 142 16.80 7.10 9.30
CA PRO A 142 18.17 7.36 9.73
C PRO A 142 19.06 7.87 8.58
N MET A 143 20.11 8.64 8.89
CA MET A 143 21.02 9.26 7.91
C MET A 143 21.51 8.28 6.83
N LYS A 144 21.89 7.07 7.24
CA LYS A 144 22.35 5.98 6.35
C LYS A 144 21.36 5.69 5.20
N TYR A 145 20.06 5.68 5.50
CA TYR A 145 19.00 5.43 4.51
C TYR A 145 18.78 6.66 3.62
N GLN A 146 18.78 7.85 4.22
CA GLN A 146 18.63 9.11 3.48
C GLN A 146 19.77 9.32 2.47
N GLU A 147 21.01 8.96 2.84
CA GLU A 147 22.18 9.05 1.96
C GLU A 147 22.02 8.22 0.69
N ILE A 148 21.49 6.99 0.78
CA ILE A 148 21.24 6.15 -0.40
C ILE A 148 20.14 6.75 -1.29
N LEU A 149 19.03 7.22 -0.71
CA LEU A 149 17.98 7.89 -1.48
C LEU A 149 18.51 9.12 -2.23
N ASN A 150 19.33 9.94 -1.56
CA ASN A 150 19.92 11.13 -2.16
C ASN A 150 20.95 10.79 -3.24
N ARG A 151 21.77 9.75 -3.02
CA ARG A 151 22.78 9.28 -3.98
C ARG A 151 22.16 8.80 -5.29
N GLU A 152 21.07 8.03 -5.19
CA GLU A 152 20.35 7.50 -6.34
C GLU A 152 19.29 8.47 -6.90
N ASN A 153 19.11 9.64 -6.25
CA ASN A 153 18.06 10.61 -6.57
C ASN A 153 16.65 9.96 -6.65
N ALA A 154 16.36 9.11 -5.66
CA ALA A 154 15.16 8.28 -5.61
C ALA A 154 14.25 8.70 -4.45
N PHE A 155 12.94 8.57 -4.66
CA PHE A 155 11.93 8.78 -3.61
C PHE A 155 11.56 7.50 -2.87
N LEU A 156 11.80 6.35 -3.47
CA LEU A 156 11.46 5.04 -2.93
C LEU A 156 12.68 4.15 -3.05
N PHE A 157 12.84 3.22 -2.11
CA PHE A 157 13.88 2.22 -2.22
C PHE A 157 13.54 1.22 -3.32
N THR A 158 14.55 0.81 -4.08
CA THR A 158 14.50 -0.48 -4.78
C THR A 158 15.00 -1.58 -3.85
N MET A 159 14.82 -2.83 -4.24
CA MET A 159 15.41 -3.95 -3.50
C MET A 159 16.93 -3.82 -3.37
N ASP A 160 17.62 -3.52 -4.47
CA ASP A 160 19.09 -3.41 -4.48
C ASP A 160 19.59 -2.31 -3.52
N MET A 161 18.91 -1.16 -3.52
CA MET A 161 19.22 -0.07 -2.60
C MET A 161 19.03 -0.49 -1.14
N LEU A 162 17.94 -1.20 -0.84
CA LEU A 162 17.64 -1.62 0.52
C LEU A 162 18.61 -2.71 1.01
N GLU A 163 18.98 -3.64 0.13
CA GLU A 163 19.97 -4.69 0.42
C GLU A 163 21.36 -4.13 0.74
N GLU A 164 21.76 -3.03 0.10
CA GLU A 164 22.99 -2.31 0.43
C GLU A 164 22.94 -1.72 1.85
N VAL A 165 21.77 -1.25 2.29
CA VAL A 165 21.62 -0.73 3.66
C VAL A 165 21.54 -1.84 4.69
N VAL A 166 20.68 -2.84 4.46
CA VAL A 166 20.27 -3.80 5.48
C VAL A 166 19.78 -5.09 4.83
N SER A 167 20.32 -6.21 5.28
CA SER A 167 20.02 -7.54 4.74
C SER A 167 19.30 -8.46 5.74
N ASP A 168 19.09 -8.02 6.98
CA ASP A 168 18.43 -8.78 8.04
C ASP A 168 17.28 -8.01 8.71
N VAL A 169 16.22 -8.74 9.08
CA VAL A 169 15.01 -8.19 9.70
C VAL A 169 15.28 -7.61 11.09
N ASP A 170 16.13 -8.25 11.90
CA ASP A 170 16.39 -7.79 13.27
C ASP A 170 17.21 -6.50 13.23
N GLN A 171 18.21 -6.43 12.35
CA GLN A 171 18.97 -5.20 12.11
C GLN A 171 18.03 -4.07 11.65
N TYR A 172 17.12 -4.35 10.72
CA TYR A 172 16.12 -3.38 10.27
C TYR A 172 15.24 -2.85 11.43
N ASP A 173 14.76 -3.76 12.29
CA ASP A 173 13.94 -3.42 13.46
C ASP A 173 14.72 -2.62 14.53
N ASP A 174 16.03 -2.82 14.63
CA ASP A 174 16.88 -2.09 15.55
C ASP A 174 17.27 -0.71 15.03
N GLU A 175 17.57 -0.57 13.75
CA GLU A 175 17.93 0.70 13.12
C GLU A 175 16.72 1.66 13.01
N LEU A 176 15.55 1.17 12.57
CA LEU A 176 14.38 2.05 12.36
C LEU A 176 13.58 2.32 13.64
N GLY A 177 13.63 1.38 14.58
CA GLY A 177 12.95 1.52 15.86
C GLY A 177 11.43 1.66 15.70
N LYS A 178 10.87 2.63 16.42
CA LYS A 178 9.45 3.02 16.34
C LYS A 178 9.24 4.36 15.62
N ASP A 179 10.31 4.91 15.06
CA ASP A 179 10.40 6.32 14.67
C ASP A 179 10.42 6.52 13.16
N SER A 180 10.60 5.45 12.37
CA SER A 180 10.60 5.49 10.91
C SER A 180 10.16 4.17 10.27
N MET A 181 9.83 4.20 8.98
CA MET A 181 9.53 3.02 8.15
C MET A 181 10.07 3.24 6.73
N VAL A 182 10.42 2.18 6.03
CA VAL A 182 10.93 2.26 4.65
C VAL A 182 9.79 2.07 3.65
N LEU A 183 9.78 2.89 2.61
CA LEU A 183 8.93 2.73 1.43
C LEU A 183 9.76 2.10 0.31
N ILE A 184 9.27 1.00 -0.26
CA ILE A 184 9.94 0.21 -1.29
C ILE A 184 9.04 0.06 -2.52
N GLU A 185 9.64 0.22 -3.70
CA GLU A 185 9.08 -0.15 -4.99
C GLU A 185 9.41 -1.63 -5.26
N PRO A 186 8.40 -2.50 -5.39
CA PRO A 186 8.65 -3.89 -5.76
C PRO A 186 9.09 -4.00 -7.22
N PRO A 187 9.89 -5.01 -7.57
CA PRO A 187 10.21 -5.28 -8.96
C PRO A 187 8.94 -5.64 -9.75
N SER A 188 8.92 -5.28 -11.04
CA SER A 188 7.83 -5.58 -11.98
C SER A 188 7.81 -7.05 -12.39
N ILE A 189 7.60 -7.94 -11.41
CA ILE A 189 7.64 -9.39 -11.56
C ILE A 189 6.34 -9.99 -12.11
N ASP A 190 5.21 -9.29 -11.96
CA ASP A 190 3.90 -9.75 -12.39
C ASP A 190 3.00 -8.57 -12.81
N GLN A 191 2.10 -8.86 -13.75
CA GLN A 191 1.20 -7.87 -14.33
C GLN A 191 0.25 -7.25 -13.29
N ARG A 192 -0.11 -7.96 -12.22
CA ARG A 192 -0.90 -7.42 -11.12
C ARG A 192 -0.16 -6.31 -10.37
N ILE A 193 1.14 -6.47 -10.10
CA ILE A 193 1.94 -5.44 -9.42
C ILE A 193 2.03 -4.18 -10.29
N ILE A 194 2.24 -4.39 -11.60
CA ILE A 194 2.28 -3.30 -12.58
C ILE A 194 0.92 -2.57 -12.64
N ASN A 195 -0.18 -3.31 -12.77
CA ASN A 195 -1.52 -2.73 -12.96
C ASN A 195 -2.04 -2.02 -11.71
N GLN A 196 -1.63 -2.46 -10.52
CA GLN A 196 -2.01 -1.84 -9.24
C GLN A 196 -1.14 -0.62 -8.91
N TYR A 197 -0.08 -0.38 -9.69
CA TYR A 197 0.92 0.65 -9.44
C TYR A 197 1.38 0.61 -7.97
N SER A 198 1.75 -0.60 -7.53
CA SER A 198 1.89 -0.97 -6.12
C SER A 198 3.24 -0.61 -5.52
N TYR A 199 3.20 -0.17 -4.27
CA TYR A 199 4.35 0.15 -3.42
C TYR A 199 4.13 -0.46 -2.04
N PHE A 200 5.19 -0.67 -1.28
CA PHE A 200 5.07 -1.21 0.07
C PHE A 200 5.74 -0.32 1.10
N SER A 201 5.09 -0.15 2.25
CA SER A 201 5.80 0.24 3.46
C SER A 201 6.18 -1.02 4.23
N ILE A 202 7.46 -1.14 4.57
CA ILE A 202 7.97 -2.20 5.45
C ILE A 202 7.78 -1.71 6.88
N ILE A 203 6.92 -2.38 7.65
CA ILE A 203 6.60 -1.93 9.01
C ILE A 203 7.57 -2.59 10.01
N PRO A 204 8.40 -1.81 10.75
CA PRO A 204 9.21 -2.36 11.83
C PRO A 204 8.35 -2.97 12.94
N ASN A 205 8.85 -4.02 13.58
CA ASN A 205 8.14 -4.72 14.66
C ASN A 205 7.80 -3.81 15.86
N LYS A 206 8.60 -2.77 16.10
CA LYS A 206 8.37 -1.83 17.21
C LYS A 206 7.25 -0.83 16.91
N ILE A 207 6.75 -0.76 15.67
CA ILE A 207 5.54 -0.03 15.30
C ILE A 207 4.33 -0.96 15.43
N ALA A 208 3.74 -0.99 16.64
CA ALA A 208 2.55 -1.80 16.90
C ALA A 208 1.27 -1.20 16.28
N ASP A 209 1.20 0.13 16.19
CA ASP A 209 0.05 0.87 15.67
C ASP A 209 0.53 1.87 14.61
N ILE A 210 0.19 1.59 13.35
CA ILE A 210 0.60 2.38 12.19
C ILE A 210 -0.14 3.72 12.16
N GLU A 211 -1.40 3.76 12.59
CA GLU A 211 -2.19 5.00 12.61
C GLU A 211 -1.63 5.95 13.66
N LYS A 212 -1.30 5.43 14.85
CA LYS A 212 -0.64 6.24 15.89
C LYS A 212 0.74 6.75 15.44
N PHE A 213 1.52 5.91 14.75
CA PHE A 213 2.78 6.36 14.19
C PHE A 213 2.59 7.56 13.25
N LEU A 214 1.65 7.47 12.32
CA LEU A 214 1.35 8.57 11.39
C LEU A 214 0.83 9.80 12.17
N GLU A 215 -0.07 9.61 13.12
CA GLU A 215 -0.57 10.68 13.99
C GLU A 215 0.55 11.48 14.68
N ASP A 216 1.53 10.77 15.24
CA ASP A 216 2.61 11.34 16.04
C ASP A 216 3.75 11.91 15.17
N LYS A 217 4.02 11.30 14.00
CA LYS A 217 5.22 11.59 13.20
C LYS A 217 4.97 12.36 11.91
N THR A 218 3.72 12.44 11.45
CA THR A 218 3.39 13.11 10.19
C THR A 218 2.38 14.24 10.36
N SER A 219 2.43 15.18 9.43
CA SER A 219 1.62 16.40 9.38
C SER A 219 0.86 16.53 8.06
N ASN A 220 1.30 15.83 7.01
CA ASN A 220 0.67 15.81 5.69
C ASN A 220 -0.19 14.57 5.45
N THR A 221 -0.28 13.64 6.40
CA THR A 221 -1.17 12.48 6.30
C THR A 221 -2.64 12.90 6.38
N VAL A 222 -3.43 12.42 5.42
CA VAL A 222 -4.87 12.70 5.34
C VAL A 222 -5.66 11.39 5.29
N LYS A 223 -6.72 11.31 6.11
CA LYS A 223 -7.73 10.25 6.08
C LYS A 223 -8.99 10.82 5.41
N TYR A 224 -9.22 10.47 4.15
CA TYR A 224 -10.45 10.83 3.44
C TYR A 224 -11.52 9.81 3.77
N VAL A 225 -12.64 10.25 4.35
CA VAL A 225 -13.78 9.38 4.69
C VAL A 225 -14.89 9.61 3.67
N ILE A 226 -15.12 8.62 2.81
CA ILE A 226 -16.09 8.68 1.71
C ILE A 226 -17.43 8.15 2.20
N ASN A 227 -18.46 8.98 2.08
CA ASN A 227 -19.82 8.59 2.41
C ASN A 227 -20.23 7.33 1.62
N LYS A 228 -20.78 6.34 2.33
CA LYS A 228 -21.30 5.09 1.79
C LYS A 228 -22.27 5.27 0.61
N GLU A 229 -23.05 6.34 0.61
CA GLU A 229 -24.00 6.67 -0.47
C GLU A 229 -23.31 6.94 -1.81
N LEU A 230 -22.05 7.40 -1.80
CA LEU A 230 -21.29 7.70 -3.01
C LEU A 230 -20.62 6.47 -3.61
N ARG A 231 -20.53 5.34 -2.90
CA ARG A 231 -19.70 4.21 -3.32
C ARG A 231 -20.06 3.67 -4.70
N TRP A 232 -21.34 3.44 -4.96
CA TRP A 232 -21.81 2.99 -6.28
C TRP A 232 -21.49 4.03 -7.36
N ARG A 233 -21.72 5.32 -7.08
CA ARG A 233 -21.41 6.39 -8.02
C ARG A 233 -19.91 6.47 -8.35
N VAL A 234 -19.05 6.26 -7.35
CA VAL A 234 -17.59 6.17 -7.53
C VAL A 234 -17.22 4.93 -8.35
N ARG A 235 -17.84 3.77 -8.10
CA ARG A 235 -17.63 2.56 -8.92
C ARG A 235 -17.99 2.78 -10.39
N ASP A 236 -19.12 3.42 -10.66
CA ASP A 236 -19.54 3.73 -12.03
C ASP A 236 -18.54 4.65 -12.74
N MET A 237 -18.04 5.66 -12.02
CA MET A 237 -17.00 6.55 -12.52
C MET A 237 -15.70 5.79 -12.82
N LEU A 238 -15.27 4.91 -11.91
CA LEU A 238 -14.07 4.10 -12.11
C LEU A 238 -14.22 3.15 -13.30
N ASP A 239 -15.38 2.51 -13.47
CA ASP A 239 -15.67 1.68 -14.64
C ASP A 239 -15.60 2.48 -15.95
N HIS A 240 -16.14 3.70 -15.95
CA HIS A 240 -16.05 4.62 -17.10
C HIS A 240 -14.59 4.99 -17.43
N MET A 241 -13.74 5.11 -16.42
CA MET A 241 -12.29 5.34 -16.56
C MET A 241 -11.48 4.06 -16.81
N ASN A 242 -12.15 2.92 -17.04
CA ASN A 242 -11.54 1.60 -17.21
C ASN A 242 -10.70 1.13 -16.00
N MET A 243 -11.05 1.58 -14.80
CA MET A 243 -10.44 1.21 -13.52
C MET A 243 -11.29 0.16 -12.80
N ASN A 244 -11.09 -1.10 -13.17
CA ASN A 244 -11.94 -2.21 -12.72
C ASN A 244 -11.13 -3.50 -12.44
N GLU A 245 -11.80 -4.52 -11.91
CA GLU A 245 -11.17 -5.74 -11.42
C GLU A 245 -10.43 -6.50 -12.51
N ARG A 246 -10.92 -6.49 -13.75
CA ARG A 246 -10.22 -7.15 -14.88
C ARG A 246 -8.88 -6.49 -15.23
N ILE A 247 -8.73 -5.18 -14.96
CA ILE A 247 -7.45 -4.48 -15.13
C ILE A 247 -6.59 -4.71 -13.90
N MET A 248 -7.14 -4.58 -12.69
CA MET A 248 -6.38 -4.74 -11.44
C MET A 248 -5.89 -6.16 -11.18
N TYR A 249 -6.62 -7.17 -11.66
CA TYR A 249 -6.35 -8.59 -11.45
C TYR A 249 -6.41 -9.31 -12.81
N PRO A 250 -5.26 -9.48 -13.49
CA PRO A 250 -5.20 -10.18 -14.75
C PRO A 250 -5.71 -11.63 -14.64
N GLY A 251 -6.34 -12.12 -15.70
CA GLY A 251 -6.84 -13.49 -15.79
C GLY A 251 -8.35 -13.63 -15.54
N LEU A 252 -8.80 -14.89 -15.46
CA LEU A 252 -10.23 -15.22 -15.38
C LEU A 252 -10.86 -14.81 -14.05
N ASP A 253 -10.08 -14.75 -12.96
CA ASP A 253 -10.59 -14.39 -11.63
C ASP A 253 -11.01 -12.91 -11.59
N GLY A 254 -10.16 -12.00 -12.08
CA GLY A 254 -10.50 -10.58 -12.18
C GLY A 254 -11.61 -10.31 -13.19
N LEU A 255 -11.61 -11.00 -14.32
CA LEU A 255 -12.70 -10.93 -15.31
C LEU A 255 -14.04 -11.34 -14.71
N SER A 256 -14.08 -12.49 -14.02
CA SER A 256 -15.30 -13.03 -13.42
C SER A 256 -15.83 -12.11 -12.31
N THR A 257 -14.91 -11.57 -11.48
CA THR A 257 -15.27 -10.61 -10.43
C THR A 257 -15.83 -9.32 -11.01
N TRP A 258 -15.21 -8.79 -12.06
CA TRP A 258 -15.70 -7.62 -12.78
C TRP A 258 -17.10 -7.85 -13.35
N LEU A 259 -17.31 -8.95 -14.09
CA LEU A 259 -18.61 -9.27 -14.68
C LEU A 259 -19.70 -9.44 -13.61
N LYS A 260 -19.40 -10.16 -12.51
CA LYS A 260 -20.32 -10.33 -11.39
C LYS A 260 -20.81 -9.00 -10.83
N ARG A 261 -19.91 -8.03 -10.67
CA ARG A 261 -20.25 -6.69 -10.17
C ARG A 261 -20.92 -5.82 -11.24
N HIS A 262 -20.42 -5.83 -12.47
CA HIS A 262 -20.92 -4.96 -13.54
C HIS A 262 -22.38 -5.28 -13.91
N TYR A 263 -22.75 -6.55 -13.86
CA TYR A 263 -24.13 -7.00 -14.09
C TYR A 263 -24.94 -7.17 -12.79
N PHE A 264 -24.43 -6.68 -11.66
CA PHE A 264 -25.17 -6.70 -10.40
C PHE A 264 -26.37 -5.74 -10.49
N VAL A 265 -27.55 -6.25 -10.15
CA VAL A 265 -28.78 -5.47 -10.03
C VAL A 265 -29.19 -5.47 -8.56
N LYS A 266 -29.41 -4.27 -8.02
CA LYS A 266 -29.79 -4.07 -6.63
C LYS A 266 -31.24 -4.50 -6.37
#